data_AF-A0A7K2XWQ7-F1
#
_entry.id   AF-A0A7K2XWQ7-F1
#
_cell.length_a   1.000
_cell.length_b   1.000
_cell.length_c   1.000
_cell.angle_alpha   90.00
_cell.angle_beta   90.00
_cell.angle_gamma   90.00
#
_symmetry.space_group_name_H-M   'P 1'
#
loop_
_entity.id
_entity.type
_entity.pdbx_description
1 polymer ?
#
loop_
_entity_poly.entity_id
_entity_poly.type
_entity_poly.pdbx_seq_one_letter_code
_entity_poly.pdbx_strand_id
1 'polypeptide(L)'
;GSGSGSGSGSGGSLAVVAWIGYTTPVGVGLDAADGRLARAGAARLARFTAGLDAVGAPDPVLFCHSYGSVVCGLAARHTDAADIVAFGSPGMRAATAAALRTGARVWAARGPSDWIADVPNVEFAGIGHGVDPTSAAFGARRVPAADVEGHTGYFVPGTQSLAAFATIAKGAAR
;
A
#
# COMPACT_ATOMS: atom_id res chain seq x y z
N GLY A 1 27.29 -41.10 -16.12
CA GLY A 1 27.65 -39.74 -15.64
C GLY A 1 26.38 -38.94 -15.60
N SER A 2 25.83 -38.64 -14.44
CA SER A 2 26.27 -37.61 -13.48
C SER A 2 25.98 -36.21 -14.02
N GLY A 3 25.06 -35.51 -13.35
CA GLY A 3 24.70 -34.12 -13.65
C GLY A 3 23.54 -33.64 -12.78
N SER A 4 23.61 -33.85 -11.46
CA SER A 4 22.71 -33.24 -10.48
C SER A 4 22.97 -31.73 -10.43
N GLY A 5 21.93 -30.93 -10.59
CA GLY A 5 21.92 -29.51 -10.27
C GLY A 5 20.84 -29.21 -9.23
N SER A 6 21.11 -29.54 -7.97
CA SER A 6 20.25 -29.18 -6.85
C SER A 6 20.45 -27.70 -6.53
N GLY A 7 19.62 -26.84 -7.14
CA GLY A 7 19.42 -25.47 -6.67
C GLY A 7 18.47 -25.47 -5.48
N SER A 8 18.97 -25.74 -4.28
CA SER A 8 18.23 -25.48 -3.04
C SER A 8 18.18 -23.97 -2.79
N GLY A 9 17.20 -23.30 -3.40
CA GLY A 9 16.78 -22.00 -2.91
C GLY A 9 15.84 -22.24 -1.73
N SER A 10 16.23 -21.83 -0.52
CA SER A 10 15.29 -21.70 0.60
C SER A 10 14.32 -20.57 0.27
N GLY A 11 13.35 -20.84 -0.61
CA GLY A 11 12.26 -19.93 -0.90
C GLY A 11 11.40 -19.85 0.35
N GLY A 12 11.59 -18.79 1.14
CA GLY A 12 10.69 -18.50 2.25
C GLY A 12 9.24 -18.52 1.75
N SER A 13 8.35 -19.16 2.49
CA SER A 13 6.94 -19.21 2.14
C SER A 13 6.34 -17.80 2.25
N LEU A 14 5.99 -17.18 1.13
CA LEU A 14 5.22 -15.95 1.09
C LEU A 14 3.72 -16.31 1.19
N ALA A 15 3.05 -15.83 2.24
CA ALA A 15 1.60 -15.86 2.32
C ALA A 15 1.04 -14.53 1.81
N VAL A 16 0.05 -14.59 0.91
CA VAL A 16 -0.66 -13.41 0.40
C VAL A 16 -2.08 -13.43 0.93
N VAL A 17 -2.46 -12.36 1.63
CA VAL A 17 -3.83 -12.16 2.13
C VAL A 17 -4.48 -11.04 1.34
N ALA A 18 -5.54 -11.36 0.60
CA ALA A 18 -6.43 -10.33 0.05
C ALA A 18 -7.33 -9.81 1.19
N TRP A 19 -7.11 -8.58 1.63
CA TRP A 19 -7.88 -7.95 2.70
C TRP A 19 -8.89 -6.96 2.13
N ILE A 20 -10.18 -7.29 2.23
CA ILE A 20 -11.29 -6.42 1.81
C ILE A 20 -12.14 -6.16 3.06
N GLY A 21 -11.57 -5.46 4.04
CA GLY A 21 -12.22 -5.17 5.33
C GLY A 21 -13.06 -3.89 5.35
N TYR A 22 -13.45 -3.36 4.19
CA TYR A 22 -14.23 -2.13 4.07
C TYR A 22 -15.35 -2.26 3.02
N THR A 23 -16.47 -1.59 3.26
CA THR A 23 -17.51 -1.39 2.24
C THR A 23 -16.96 -0.40 1.21
N THR A 24 -16.78 -0.85 -0.03
CA THR A 24 -16.44 0.03 -1.16
C THR A 24 -17.60 1.01 -1.39
N PRO A 25 -17.35 2.32 -1.51
CA PRO A 25 -18.42 3.29 -1.78
C PRO A 25 -19.19 2.90 -3.04
N VAL A 26 -20.53 2.92 -2.96
CA VAL A 26 -21.37 2.91 -4.16
C VAL A 26 -21.36 4.32 -4.74
N GLY A 27 -20.62 4.51 -5.83
CA GLY A 27 -20.46 5.80 -6.51
C GLY A 27 -19.35 6.69 -5.93
N VAL A 28 -18.91 7.67 -6.74
CA VAL A 28 -17.96 8.74 -6.35
C VAL A 28 -18.71 9.71 -5.43
N GLY A 29 -19.01 9.26 -4.20
CA GLY A 29 -19.89 9.95 -3.26
C GLY A 29 -19.17 10.46 -2.01
N LEU A 30 -19.80 11.43 -1.35
CA LEU A 30 -19.37 12.13 -0.11
C LEU A 30 -18.81 11.22 1.00
N ASP A 31 -19.22 9.95 1.04
CA ASP A 31 -18.76 8.97 2.03
C ASP A 31 -17.30 8.55 1.86
N ALA A 32 -16.78 8.57 0.61
CA ALA A 32 -15.35 8.39 0.37
C ALA A 32 -14.55 9.57 0.95
N ALA A 33 -15.10 10.79 0.79
CA ALA A 33 -14.47 12.04 1.22
C ALA A 33 -14.48 12.22 2.75
N ASP A 34 -15.52 11.77 3.47
CA ASP A 34 -15.67 11.96 4.93
C ASP A 34 -14.73 11.05 5.77
N GLY A 35 -14.11 10.04 5.15
CA GLY A 35 -13.06 9.22 5.78
C GLY A 35 -13.53 8.31 6.92
N ARG A 36 -14.84 8.28 7.25
CA ARG A 36 -15.41 7.38 8.27
C ARG A 36 -15.18 5.91 7.93
N LEU A 37 -15.35 5.53 6.66
CA LEU A 37 -15.09 4.18 6.18
C LEU A 37 -13.61 3.81 6.34
N ALA A 38 -12.69 4.72 5.98
CA ALA A 38 -11.27 4.49 6.14
C ALA A 38 -10.87 4.33 7.61
N ARG A 39 -11.42 5.13 8.53
CA ARG A 39 -11.17 4.99 9.98
C ARG A 39 -11.63 3.65 10.52
N ALA A 40 -12.82 3.19 10.14
CA ALA A 40 -13.32 1.88 10.55
C ALA A 40 -12.49 0.73 9.97
N GLY A 41 -12.07 0.86 8.69
CA GLY A 41 -11.15 -0.06 8.05
C GLY A 41 -9.79 -0.12 8.76
N ALA A 42 -9.23 1.04 9.13
CA ALA A 42 -7.93 1.14 9.79
C ALA A 42 -7.91 0.42 11.15
N ALA A 43 -8.98 0.57 11.93
CA ALA A 43 -9.12 -0.15 13.19
C ALA A 43 -9.21 -1.67 13.00
N ARG A 44 -9.86 -2.14 11.93
CA ARG A 44 -9.92 -3.57 11.58
C ARG A 44 -8.56 -4.08 11.10
N LEU A 45 -7.85 -3.31 10.28
CA LEU A 45 -6.53 -3.64 9.77
C LEU A 45 -5.52 -3.78 10.93
N ALA A 46 -5.48 -2.80 11.84
CA ALA A 46 -4.58 -2.86 13.01
C ALA A 46 -4.85 -4.08 13.90
N ARG A 47 -6.13 -4.45 14.11
CA ARG A 47 -6.47 -5.68 14.84
C ARG A 47 -6.05 -6.94 14.10
N PHE A 48 -6.16 -6.93 12.77
CA PHE A 48 -5.74 -8.06 11.96
C PHE A 48 -4.22 -8.28 12.03
N THR A 49 -3.42 -7.22 11.89
CA THR A 49 -1.95 -7.32 12.01
C THR A 49 -1.52 -7.75 13.42
N ALA A 50 -2.15 -7.20 14.46
CA ALA A 50 -1.93 -7.67 15.83
C ALA A 50 -2.28 -9.16 16.03
N GLY A 51 -3.29 -9.67 15.32
CA GLY A 51 -3.62 -11.09 15.31
C GLY A 51 -2.58 -11.96 14.61
N LEU A 52 -1.94 -11.44 13.54
CA LEU A 52 -0.82 -12.11 12.87
C LEU A 52 0.40 -12.19 13.80
N ASP A 53 0.76 -11.10 14.47
CA ASP A 53 1.83 -11.06 15.47
C ASP A 53 1.56 -12.04 16.62
N ALA A 54 0.33 -12.07 17.15
CA ALA A 54 -0.05 -12.97 18.23
C ALA A 54 0.07 -14.47 17.89
N VAL A 55 0.05 -14.85 16.60
CA VAL A 55 0.29 -16.23 16.16
C VAL A 55 1.73 -16.48 15.71
N GLY A 56 2.63 -15.51 15.94
CA GLY A 56 4.05 -15.59 15.58
C GLY A 56 4.31 -15.46 14.08
N ALA A 57 3.40 -14.84 13.32
CA ALA A 57 3.67 -14.52 11.93
C ALA A 57 4.68 -13.36 11.82
N PRO A 58 5.50 -13.31 10.76
CA PRO A 58 6.40 -12.18 10.53
C PRO A 58 5.64 -10.87 10.28
N ASP A 59 6.29 -9.75 10.58
CA ASP A 59 5.84 -8.39 10.26
C ASP A 59 5.34 -8.31 8.80
N PRO A 60 4.09 -7.86 8.56
CA PRO A 60 3.51 -7.91 7.22
C PRO A 60 4.04 -6.78 6.32
N VAL A 61 3.99 -7.02 5.01
CA VAL A 61 4.05 -5.96 3.99
C VAL A 61 2.64 -5.59 3.58
N LEU A 62 2.27 -4.31 3.73
CA LEU A 62 0.94 -3.82 3.40
C LEU A 62 0.93 -3.22 1.99
N PHE A 63 0.21 -3.86 1.07
CA PHE A 63 -0.07 -3.33 -0.27
C PHE A 63 -1.43 -2.63 -0.29
N CYS A 64 -1.42 -1.33 -0.50
CA CYS A 64 -2.54 -0.44 -0.26
C CYS A 64 -2.94 0.31 -1.54
N HIS A 65 -3.87 -0.29 -2.29
CA HIS A 65 -4.39 0.26 -3.54
C HIS A 65 -5.49 1.29 -3.29
N SER A 66 -5.53 2.38 -4.07
CA SER A 66 -6.67 3.29 -4.10
C SER A 66 -7.06 3.76 -2.70
N TYR A 67 -8.34 3.70 -2.33
CA TYR A 67 -8.83 4.02 -0.99
C TYR A 67 -8.16 3.21 0.14
N GLY A 68 -7.64 2.02 -0.15
CA GLY A 68 -6.85 1.23 0.78
C GLY A 68 -5.59 1.95 1.28
N SER A 69 -5.01 2.86 0.49
CA SER A 69 -3.90 3.71 0.94
C SER A 69 -4.27 4.65 2.07
N VAL A 70 -5.53 5.13 2.11
CA VAL A 70 -6.07 5.95 3.20
C VAL A 70 -6.22 5.11 4.46
N VAL A 71 -6.72 3.88 4.32
CA VAL A 71 -6.85 2.91 5.41
C VAL A 71 -5.49 2.61 6.02
N CYS A 72 -4.50 2.26 5.18
CA CYS A 72 -3.14 1.99 5.63
C CYS A 72 -2.49 3.21 6.29
N GLY A 73 -2.69 4.41 5.73
CA GLY A 73 -2.16 5.64 6.32
C GLY A 73 -2.69 5.91 7.72
N LEU A 74 -4.01 5.71 7.94
CA LEU A 74 -4.63 5.85 9.26
C LEU A 74 -4.21 4.74 10.25
N ALA A 75 -3.94 3.54 9.73
CA ALA A 75 -3.52 2.39 10.53
C ALA A 75 -2.01 2.39 10.84
N ALA A 76 -1.17 3.07 10.06
CA ALA A 76 0.28 2.90 10.02
C ALA A 76 0.99 2.93 11.39
N ARG A 77 0.56 3.82 12.31
CA ARG A 77 1.12 3.94 13.66
C ARG A 77 0.69 2.83 14.64
N HIS A 78 -0.27 1.99 14.23
CA HIS A 78 -0.89 0.93 15.01
C HIS A 78 -0.60 -0.45 14.42
N THR A 79 0.30 -0.53 13.45
CA THR A 79 0.74 -1.77 12.82
C THR A 79 2.25 -1.90 12.98
N ASP A 80 2.71 -3.13 13.07
CA ASP A 80 4.11 -3.59 13.03
C ASP A 80 4.62 -3.82 11.60
N ALA A 81 3.89 -3.36 10.58
CA ALA A 81 4.26 -3.59 9.18
C ALA A 81 5.71 -3.18 8.88
N ALA A 82 6.45 -4.06 8.20
CA ALA A 82 7.83 -3.77 7.78
C ALA A 82 7.86 -2.76 6.61
N ASP A 83 6.88 -2.86 5.72
CA ASP A 83 6.75 -2.01 4.54
C ASP A 83 5.28 -1.66 4.28
N ILE A 84 5.04 -0.42 3.85
CA ILE A 84 3.73 0.05 3.39
C ILE A 84 3.89 0.57 1.96
N VAL A 85 3.14 -0.01 1.03
CA VAL A 85 3.19 0.33 -0.40
C VAL A 85 1.86 0.94 -0.81
N ALA A 86 1.82 2.26 -1.01
CA ALA A 86 0.65 2.97 -1.51
C ALA A 86 0.70 3.10 -3.04
N PHE A 87 -0.36 2.69 -3.75
CA PHE A 87 -0.37 2.79 -5.20
C PHE A 87 -1.76 3.07 -5.76
N GLY A 88 -1.79 3.84 -6.86
CA GLY A 88 -3.04 4.45 -7.33
C GLY A 88 -3.74 5.24 -6.22
N SER A 89 -2.97 5.93 -5.38
CA SER A 89 -3.47 6.50 -4.11
C SER A 89 -4.06 7.90 -4.29
N PRO A 90 -5.23 8.21 -3.68
CA PRO A 90 -5.69 9.58 -3.54
C PRO A 90 -5.00 10.35 -2.38
N GLY A 91 -4.20 9.66 -1.56
CA GLY A 91 -3.55 10.19 -0.35
C GLY A 91 -3.55 9.20 0.82
N MET A 92 -2.83 9.52 1.90
CA MET A 92 -2.67 8.67 3.09
C MET A 92 -3.11 9.34 4.41
N ARG A 93 -3.85 10.46 4.36
CA ARG A 93 -4.23 11.29 5.53
C ARG A 93 -3.03 11.70 6.39
N ALA A 94 -1.91 11.98 5.71
CA ALA A 94 -0.69 12.48 6.30
C ALA A 94 -0.05 13.49 5.34
N ALA A 95 0.60 14.51 5.90
CA ALA A 95 1.33 15.49 5.10
C ALA A 95 2.65 14.95 4.55
N THR A 96 3.27 14.01 5.28
CA THR A 96 4.55 13.38 4.93
C THR A 96 4.56 11.91 5.40
N ALA A 97 5.47 11.11 4.86
CA ALA A 97 5.71 9.75 5.30
C ALA A 97 6.10 9.70 6.79
N ALA A 98 6.89 10.66 7.28
CA ALA A 98 7.23 10.76 8.70
C ALA A 98 5.99 11.03 9.59
N ALA A 99 5.01 11.79 9.09
CA ALA A 99 3.77 12.07 9.82
C ALA A 99 2.86 10.83 9.99
N LEU A 100 3.11 9.74 9.25
CA LEU A 100 2.45 8.45 9.48
C LEU A 100 2.84 7.83 10.84
N ARG A 101 3.97 8.25 11.42
CA ARG A 101 4.48 7.77 12.72
C ARG A 101 4.57 6.25 12.80
N THR A 102 5.15 5.64 11.77
CA THR A 102 5.36 4.20 11.65
C THR A 102 6.85 3.88 11.55
N GLY A 103 7.24 2.67 11.96
CA GLY A 103 8.58 2.13 11.70
C GLY A 103 8.73 1.58 10.27
N ALA A 104 7.63 1.42 9.55
CA ALA A 104 7.61 0.85 8.20
C ALA A 104 8.38 1.73 7.21
N ARG A 105 9.03 1.09 6.22
CA ARG A 105 9.46 1.81 5.00
C ARG A 105 8.22 2.11 4.15
N VAL A 106 8.10 3.36 3.70
CA VAL A 106 6.94 3.80 2.92
C VAL A 106 7.32 3.93 1.45
N TRP A 107 6.55 3.27 0.60
CA TRP A 107 6.72 3.23 -0.85
C TRP A 107 5.48 3.78 -1.55
N ALA A 108 5.67 4.38 -2.72
CA ALA A 108 4.58 4.94 -3.50
C ALA A 108 4.73 4.70 -5.01
N ALA A 109 3.64 4.30 -5.68
CA ALA A 109 3.58 4.13 -7.13
C ALA A 109 2.36 4.85 -7.72
N ARG A 110 2.53 5.50 -8.88
CA ARG A 110 1.40 5.96 -9.69
C ARG A 110 1.73 5.81 -11.17
N GLY A 111 0.88 5.12 -11.91
CA GLY A 111 0.95 5.01 -13.36
C GLY A 111 0.51 6.31 -14.05
N PRO A 112 1.05 6.64 -15.23
CA PRO A 112 0.77 7.92 -15.91
C PRO A 112 -0.67 8.03 -16.41
N SER A 113 -1.34 6.90 -16.67
CA SER A 113 -2.73 6.83 -17.14
C SER A 113 -3.74 6.57 -15.99
N ASP A 114 -3.28 6.63 -14.74
CA ASP A 114 -4.15 6.45 -13.58
C ASP A 114 -4.95 7.74 -13.32
N TRP A 115 -6.26 7.67 -13.54
CA TRP A 115 -7.23 8.76 -13.34
C TRP A 115 -7.21 9.33 -11.92
N ILE A 116 -6.67 8.60 -10.92
CA ILE A 116 -6.54 9.11 -9.56
C ILE A 116 -5.66 10.36 -9.49
N ALA A 117 -4.81 10.60 -10.49
CA ALA A 117 -4.05 11.84 -10.64
C ALA A 117 -4.95 13.09 -10.77
N ASP A 118 -6.17 12.91 -11.27
CA ASP A 118 -7.14 13.99 -11.45
C ASP A 118 -7.98 14.26 -10.18
N VAL A 119 -7.83 13.42 -9.15
CA VAL A 119 -8.49 13.62 -7.85
C VAL A 119 -7.65 14.56 -6.98
N PRO A 120 -8.21 15.70 -6.50
CA PRO A 120 -7.47 16.61 -5.64
C PRO A 120 -6.96 15.93 -4.36
N ASN A 121 -5.63 15.96 -4.16
CA ASN A 121 -4.93 15.37 -3.02
C ASN A 121 -4.78 16.35 -1.83
N VAL A 122 -5.69 17.30 -1.66
CA VAL A 122 -5.64 18.29 -0.57
C VAL A 122 -6.67 17.93 0.49
N GLU A 123 -6.29 17.99 1.76
CA GLU A 123 -7.25 17.90 2.86
C GLU A 123 -7.68 19.31 3.27
N PHE A 124 -8.95 19.65 3.05
CA PHE A 124 -9.54 20.91 3.48
C PHE A 124 -10.88 20.65 4.17
N ALA A 125 -11.04 21.12 5.41
CA ALA A 125 -12.24 20.89 6.22
C ALA A 125 -12.68 19.40 6.32
N GLY A 126 -11.73 18.46 6.30
CA GLY A 126 -11.97 17.01 6.35
C GLY A 126 -12.19 16.35 4.97
N ILE A 127 -12.28 17.14 3.91
CA ILE A 127 -12.49 16.70 2.53
C ILE A 127 -11.13 16.49 1.84
N GLY A 128 -10.93 15.31 1.24
CA GLY A 128 -9.70 14.90 0.55
C GLY A 128 -8.73 14.09 1.43
N HIS A 129 -7.69 13.50 0.85
CA HIS A 129 -6.90 12.44 1.50
C HIS A 129 -5.44 12.83 1.81
N GLY A 130 -5.12 14.13 1.75
CA GLY A 130 -3.77 14.61 1.99
C GLY A 130 -2.81 14.36 0.82
N VAL A 131 -1.55 14.75 1.02
CA VAL A 131 -0.54 14.88 -0.04
C VAL A 131 -0.38 13.60 -0.87
N ASP A 132 -0.23 13.76 -2.19
CA ASP A 132 0.11 12.68 -3.13
C ASP A 132 1.34 11.91 -2.63
N PRO A 133 1.21 10.60 -2.32
CA PRO A 133 2.32 9.83 -1.77
C PRO A 133 3.51 9.68 -2.71
N THR A 134 3.31 9.86 -4.02
CA THR A 134 4.40 9.84 -4.99
C THR A 134 5.17 11.15 -5.05
N SER A 135 4.61 12.25 -4.54
CA SER A 135 5.27 13.55 -4.55
C SER A 135 6.56 13.54 -3.72
N ALA A 136 7.56 14.33 -4.15
CA ALA A 136 8.80 14.47 -3.40
C ALA A 136 8.56 15.04 -1.99
N ALA A 137 7.56 15.92 -1.84
CA ALA A 137 7.19 16.53 -0.56
C ALA A 137 6.65 15.51 0.46
N PHE A 138 6.00 14.43 -0.01
CA PHE A 138 5.53 13.38 0.89
C PHE A 138 6.70 12.56 1.47
N GLY A 139 7.72 12.29 0.65
CA GLY A 139 8.94 11.61 1.10
C GLY A 139 8.87 10.07 1.14
N ALA A 140 7.92 9.46 0.42
CA ALA A 140 7.95 8.00 0.19
C ALA A 140 8.97 7.62 -0.89
N ARG A 141 9.42 6.36 -0.84
CA ARG A 141 10.29 5.77 -1.86
C ARG A 141 9.48 5.48 -3.12
N ARG A 142 9.93 5.96 -4.28
CA ARG A 142 9.21 5.74 -5.55
C ARG A 142 9.36 4.31 -6.04
N VAL A 143 8.25 3.72 -6.45
CA VAL A 143 8.18 2.48 -7.21
C VAL A 143 7.95 2.82 -8.69
N PRO A 144 8.74 2.26 -9.62
CA PRO A 144 8.50 2.44 -11.06
C PRO A 144 7.12 1.91 -11.47
N ALA A 145 6.40 2.71 -12.25
CA ALA A 145 5.06 2.37 -12.74
C ALA A 145 4.78 3.03 -14.10
N ALA A 146 5.83 3.35 -14.88
CA ALA A 146 5.68 4.07 -16.15
C ALA A 146 4.93 3.24 -17.21
N ASP A 147 4.98 1.91 -17.08
CA ASP A 147 4.32 0.91 -17.91
C ASP A 147 2.98 0.42 -17.35
N VAL A 148 2.48 1.05 -16.29
CA VAL A 148 1.17 0.73 -15.72
C VAL A 148 0.06 1.42 -16.51
N GLU A 149 -0.88 0.62 -17.00
CA GLU A 149 -2.09 1.09 -17.66
C GLU A 149 -3.29 1.12 -16.70
N GLY A 150 -3.89 2.30 -16.56
CA GLY A 150 -5.08 2.53 -15.76
C GLY A 150 -4.91 2.29 -14.26
N HIS A 151 -6.02 2.44 -13.54
CA HIS A 151 -6.03 2.40 -12.08
C HIS A 151 -5.79 1.00 -11.50
N THR A 152 -6.05 -0.06 -12.26
CA THR A 152 -5.97 -1.45 -11.78
C THR A 152 -4.74 -2.20 -12.32
N GLY A 153 -3.89 -1.55 -13.11
CA GLY A 153 -2.82 -2.21 -13.86
C GLY A 153 -1.56 -2.60 -13.07
N TYR A 154 -1.44 -2.20 -11.80
CA TYR A 154 -0.18 -2.30 -11.03
C TYR A 154 0.32 -3.72 -10.77
N PHE A 155 -0.55 -4.73 -10.87
CA PHE A 155 -0.21 -6.15 -10.72
C PHE A 155 -0.19 -6.91 -12.04
N VAL A 156 -0.29 -6.23 -13.18
CA VAL A 156 -0.26 -6.89 -14.49
C VAL A 156 1.13 -7.53 -14.70
N PRO A 157 1.20 -8.82 -15.11
CA PRO A 157 2.46 -9.48 -15.40
C PRO A 157 3.31 -8.71 -16.41
N GLY A 158 4.61 -8.60 -16.14
CA GLY A 158 5.57 -7.87 -16.97
C GLY A 158 5.75 -6.40 -16.61
N THR A 159 4.89 -5.84 -15.74
CA THR A 159 5.06 -4.45 -15.28
C THR A 159 6.24 -4.28 -14.32
N GLN A 160 6.90 -3.12 -14.39
CA GLN A 160 7.95 -2.75 -13.44
C GLN A 160 7.43 -2.66 -12.01
N SER A 161 6.16 -2.24 -11.83
CA SER A 161 5.52 -2.17 -10.51
C SER A 161 5.39 -3.55 -9.87
N LEU A 162 4.95 -4.57 -10.64
CA LEU A 162 4.84 -5.94 -10.11
C LEU A 162 6.20 -6.50 -9.72
N ALA A 163 7.24 -6.27 -10.52
CA ALA A 163 8.60 -6.71 -10.21
C ALA A 163 9.14 -6.06 -8.93
N ALA A 164 8.88 -4.77 -8.74
CA ALA A 164 9.24 -4.05 -7.53
C ALA A 164 8.44 -4.55 -6.31
N PHE A 165 7.12 -4.74 -6.45
CA PHE A 165 6.26 -5.27 -5.39
C PHE A 165 6.72 -6.65 -4.92
N ALA A 166 7.08 -7.55 -5.84
CA ALA A 166 7.63 -8.85 -5.48
C ALA A 166 8.96 -8.72 -4.72
N THR A 167 9.79 -7.73 -5.05
CA THR A 167 11.06 -7.48 -4.37
C THR A 167 10.86 -6.93 -2.95
N ILE A 168 9.89 -6.01 -2.78
CA ILE A 168 9.49 -5.48 -1.47
C ILE A 168 8.88 -6.59 -0.61
N ALA A 169 7.96 -7.39 -1.14
CA ALA A 169 7.32 -8.50 -0.42
C ALA A 169 8.31 -9.57 0.08
N LYS A 170 9.44 -9.74 -0.61
CA LYS A 170 10.54 -10.62 -0.20
C LYS A 170 11.54 -9.97 0.77
N GLY A 171 11.33 -8.71 1.17
CA GLY A 171 12.26 -7.95 2.01
C GLY A 171 13.58 -7.59 1.32
N ALA A 172 13.67 -7.74 0.00
CA ALA A 172 14.92 -7.56 -0.76
C ALA A 172 15.12 -6.12 -1.29
N ALA A 173 14.08 -5.28 -1.20
CA ALA A 173 14.16 -3.87 -1.57
C ALA A 173 14.95 -3.07 -0.50
N ARG A 174 15.68 -2.03 -0.92
CA ARG A 174 16.52 -1.19 -0.05
C ARG A 174 16.14 0.26 -0.07
#